data_AF-A0A916RLA8-F1
#
_entry.id   AF-A0A916RLA8-F1
#
_cell.length_a   1.000
_cell.length_b   1.000
_cell.length_c   1.000
_cell.angle_alpha   90.00
_cell.angle_beta   90.00
_cell.angle_gamma   90.00
#
_symmetry.space_group_name_H-M   'P 1'
#
loop_
_entity.id
_entity.type
_entity.pdbx_description
1 polymer ?
#
loop_
_entity_poly.entity_id
_entity_poly.type
_entity_poly.pdbx_seq_one_letter_code
_entity_poly.pdbx_strand_id
1 'polypeptide(L)'
;MSWFPPDFADVVTPGHQSPALTSHNPWLWAYNSDVHPDGCPVDNMWALTEPEWAGKVAFPDPQLRNETMFWFNQMETNSDEQMAQAHEAYFGAPLETEEASATAEWVKRFAGNNPTIARGDSDVVPIVGASTEEDSRIGFLSTAIFPHAERDGYNMAVCDGMQPFVGQLAPRVAVIAAGTQHRSFGKMR
;
A
#
# COMPACT_ATOMS: atom_id res chain seq x y z
N MET A 1 -21.30 -17.01 2.94
CA MET A 1 -20.19 -18.00 2.93
C MET A 1 -19.35 -17.70 1.70
N SER A 2 -18.02 -17.83 1.78
CA SER A 2 -17.19 -17.76 0.57
C SER A 2 -17.54 -18.95 -0.32
N TRP A 3 -17.69 -18.70 -1.62
CA TRP A 3 -18.00 -19.75 -2.60
C TRP A 3 -16.87 -19.77 -3.61
N PHE A 4 -16.25 -20.93 -3.77
CA PHE A 4 -15.24 -21.19 -4.76
C PHE A 4 -15.86 -22.01 -5.90
N PRO A 5 -15.71 -21.59 -7.17
CA PRO A 5 -16.23 -22.34 -8.31
C PRO A 5 -15.45 -23.67 -8.48
N PRO A 6 -16.10 -24.85 -8.38
CA PRO A 6 -15.42 -26.15 -8.42
C PRO A 6 -14.59 -26.37 -9.69
N ASP A 7 -15.05 -25.82 -10.82
CA ASP A 7 -14.40 -25.93 -12.14
C ASP A 7 -12.96 -25.34 -12.16
N PHE A 8 -12.60 -24.51 -11.17
CA PHE A 8 -11.27 -23.89 -11.06
C PHE A 8 -10.37 -24.54 -10.00
N ALA A 9 -10.80 -25.62 -9.34
CA ALA A 9 -10.08 -26.24 -8.23
C ALA A 9 -8.69 -26.76 -8.62
N ASP A 10 -8.51 -27.14 -9.88
CA ASP A 10 -7.24 -27.70 -10.38
C ASP A 10 -6.26 -26.62 -10.86
N VAL A 11 -6.71 -25.37 -11.04
CA VAL A 11 -5.88 -24.26 -11.57
C VAL A 11 -5.63 -23.15 -10.56
N VAL A 12 -6.37 -23.12 -9.44
CA VAL A 12 -6.17 -22.18 -8.34
C VAL A 12 -5.52 -22.92 -7.18
N THR A 13 -4.43 -22.38 -6.63
CA THR A 13 -3.72 -22.97 -5.49
C THR A 13 -4.63 -23.13 -4.26
N PRO A 14 -4.52 -24.23 -3.47
CA PRO A 14 -5.44 -24.53 -2.36
C PRO A 14 -5.63 -23.37 -1.36
N GLY A 15 -4.56 -22.62 -1.06
CA GLY A 15 -4.61 -21.45 -0.17
C GLY A 15 -5.46 -20.29 -0.67
N HIS A 16 -5.81 -20.25 -1.96
CA HIS A 16 -6.69 -19.25 -2.57
C HIS A 16 -8.13 -19.75 -2.75
N GLN A 17 -8.44 -20.98 -2.34
CA GLN A 17 -9.78 -21.55 -2.50
C GLN A 17 -10.68 -21.30 -1.28
N SER A 18 -10.11 -21.06 -0.09
CA SER A 18 -10.85 -20.82 1.15
C SER A 18 -10.16 -19.79 2.06
N PRO A 19 -10.63 -18.52 2.09
CA PRO A 19 -11.69 -17.97 1.25
C PRO A 19 -11.27 -17.94 -0.23
N ALA A 20 -12.24 -17.97 -1.13
CA ALA A 20 -12.01 -17.86 -2.57
C ALA A 20 -11.42 -16.49 -2.92
N LEU A 21 -10.10 -16.42 -3.12
CA LEU A 21 -9.40 -15.20 -3.53
C LEU A 21 -9.56 -14.99 -5.04
N THR A 22 -10.02 -13.81 -5.44
CA THR A 22 -10.23 -13.47 -6.86
C THR A 22 -9.10 -12.63 -7.43
N SER A 23 -8.47 -11.80 -6.61
CA SER A 23 -7.27 -11.06 -7.00
C SER A 23 -6.45 -10.63 -5.78
N HIS A 24 -5.16 -10.47 -6.02
CA HIS A 24 -4.27 -9.74 -5.13
C HIS A 24 -4.22 -8.30 -5.64
N ASN A 25 -4.55 -7.34 -4.77
CA ASN A 25 -4.44 -5.92 -5.08
C ASN A 25 -3.34 -5.32 -4.22
N PRO A 26 -2.06 -5.46 -4.59
CA PRO A 26 -0.97 -4.87 -3.84
C PRO A 26 -0.98 -3.34 -3.99
N TRP A 27 -0.90 -2.65 -2.87
CA TRP A 27 -0.73 -1.20 -2.75
C TRP A 27 0.68 -0.95 -2.25
N LEU A 28 1.52 -0.36 -3.08
CA LEU A 28 2.95 -0.26 -2.83
C LEU A 28 3.39 1.20 -2.85
N TRP A 29 4.51 1.46 -2.18
CA TRP A 29 5.23 2.72 -2.34
C TRP A 29 5.83 2.80 -3.73
N ALA A 30 5.64 3.93 -4.39
CA ALA A 30 6.08 4.15 -5.76
C ALA A 30 6.67 5.55 -5.94
N TYR A 31 7.54 5.67 -6.93
CA TYR A 31 8.28 6.88 -7.26
C TYR A 31 8.34 7.06 -8.77
N ASN A 32 8.68 8.28 -9.24
CA ASN A 32 8.88 8.54 -10.66
C ASN A 32 10.26 8.02 -11.12
N SER A 33 10.26 7.02 -11.99
CA SER A 33 11.50 6.38 -12.46
C SER A 33 12.27 7.19 -13.49
N ASP A 34 11.64 8.17 -14.14
CA ASP A 34 12.37 9.09 -15.03
C ASP A 34 13.24 10.07 -14.24
N VAL A 35 12.81 10.41 -13.02
CA VAL A 35 13.53 11.30 -12.10
C VAL A 35 14.59 10.54 -11.31
N HIS A 36 14.28 9.31 -10.88
CA HIS A 36 15.20 8.46 -10.12
C HIS A 36 15.50 7.15 -10.85
N PRO A 37 16.29 7.17 -11.93
CA PRO A 37 16.54 5.97 -12.74
C PRO A 37 17.28 4.87 -11.97
N ASP A 38 18.00 5.24 -10.90
CA ASP A 38 18.85 4.32 -10.13
C ASP A 38 18.14 3.65 -8.94
N GLY A 39 16.88 4.03 -8.64
CA GLY A 39 16.10 3.40 -7.57
C GLY A 39 15.18 4.35 -6.82
N CYS A 40 14.45 3.84 -5.82
CA CYS A 40 13.59 4.68 -4.99
C CYS A 40 14.43 5.64 -4.13
N PRO A 41 14.04 6.92 -4.00
CA PRO A 41 14.80 7.91 -3.23
C PRO A 41 14.77 7.68 -1.71
N VAL A 42 14.00 6.70 -1.24
CA VAL A 42 14.02 6.23 0.16
C VAL A 42 13.97 4.70 0.18
N ASP A 43 14.53 4.12 1.23
CA ASP A 43 14.55 2.68 1.47
C ASP A 43 13.92 2.30 2.83
N ASN A 44 13.40 3.27 3.58
CA ASN A 44 12.79 3.06 4.89
C ASN A 44 11.54 3.92 5.09
N MET A 45 10.46 3.32 5.60
CA MET A 45 9.20 4.01 5.89
C MET A 45 9.35 5.17 6.88
N TRP A 46 10.33 5.13 7.79
CA TRP A 46 10.60 6.23 8.72
C TRP A 46 11.18 7.47 8.03
N ALA A 47 11.81 7.33 6.87
CA ALA A 47 12.24 8.49 6.06
C ALA A 47 11.05 9.37 5.67
N LEU A 48 9.88 8.76 5.43
CA LEU A 48 8.64 9.48 5.10
C LEU A 48 8.13 10.40 6.23
N THR A 49 8.70 10.27 7.43
CA THR A 49 8.38 11.10 8.60
C THR A 49 9.36 12.28 8.77
N GLU A 50 10.44 12.33 7.99
CA GLU A 50 11.45 13.38 8.07
C GLU A 50 10.96 14.70 7.44
N PRO A 51 11.41 15.86 7.97
CA PRO A 51 11.01 17.18 7.45
C PRO A 51 11.29 17.38 5.96
N GLU A 52 12.29 16.72 5.40
CA GLU A 52 12.62 16.79 3.98
C GLU A 52 11.54 16.19 3.06
N TRP A 53 10.70 15.28 3.62
CA TRP A 53 9.56 14.64 2.97
C TRP A 53 8.22 15.28 3.31
N ALA A 54 8.21 16.36 4.09
CA ALA A 54 7.00 17.07 4.48
C ALA A 54 6.19 17.53 3.26
N GLY A 55 4.93 17.10 3.15
CA GLY A 55 4.07 17.43 2.01
C GLY A 55 4.39 16.69 0.69
N LYS A 56 5.45 15.88 0.64
CA LYS A 56 5.93 15.21 -0.59
C LYS A 56 5.43 13.79 -0.77
N VAL A 57 4.76 13.24 0.25
CA VAL A 57 4.17 11.90 0.16
C VAL A 57 2.69 12.01 -0.18
N ALA A 58 2.29 11.45 -1.31
CA ALA A 58 0.89 11.34 -1.72
C ALA A 58 0.29 10.03 -1.23
N PHE A 59 -0.82 10.12 -0.49
CA PHE A 59 -1.40 8.97 0.20
C PHE A 59 -2.92 8.96 0.03
N PRO A 60 -3.54 7.81 -0.27
CA PRO A 60 -4.98 7.74 -0.45
C PRO A 60 -5.68 7.93 0.90
N ASP A 61 -6.82 8.62 0.87
CA ASP A 61 -7.58 8.99 2.06
C ASP A 61 -7.96 7.74 2.89
N PRO A 62 -7.43 7.60 4.11
CA PRO A 62 -7.73 6.44 4.96
C PRO A 62 -9.19 6.39 5.43
N GLN A 63 -9.93 7.51 5.37
CA GLN A 63 -11.37 7.53 5.69
C GLN A 63 -12.23 7.00 4.55
N LEU A 64 -11.77 7.14 3.30
CA LEU A 64 -12.45 6.58 2.13
C LEU A 64 -12.04 5.13 1.87
N ARG A 65 -10.95 4.67 2.49
CA ARG A 65 -10.35 3.35 2.29
C ARG A 65 -10.05 2.65 3.60
N ASN A 66 -11.04 1.92 4.09
CA ASN A 66 -10.95 1.15 5.33
C ASN A 66 -9.79 0.16 5.33
N GLU A 67 -9.33 -0.31 4.17
CA GLU A 67 -8.19 -1.23 4.07
C GLU A 67 -6.89 -0.62 4.60
N THR A 68 -6.72 0.70 4.48
CA THR A 68 -5.55 1.42 5.00
C THR A 68 -5.55 1.43 6.52
N MET A 69 -6.70 1.72 7.14
CA MET A 69 -6.83 1.64 8.61
C MET A 69 -6.64 0.21 9.11
N PHE A 70 -7.15 -0.78 8.38
CA PHE A 70 -6.91 -2.18 8.70
C PHE A 70 -5.41 -2.52 8.65
N TRP A 71 -4.67 -1.99 7.67
CA TRP A 71 -3.23 -2.24 7.55
C TRP A 71 -2.45 -1.69 8.74
N PHE A 72 -2.78 -0.48 9.23
CA PHE A 72 -2.16 0.07 10.44
C PHE A 72 -2.41 -0.83 11.65
N ASN A 73 -3.66 -1.30 11.83
CA ASN A 73 -3.98 -2.25 12.89
C ASN A 73 -3.21 -3.58 12.75
N GLN A 74 -3.01 -4.07 11.51
CA GLN A 74 -2.25 -5.30 11.28
C GLN A 74 -0.76 -5.12 11.58
N MET A 75 -0.17 -3.98 11.20
CA MET A 75 1.20 -3.65 11.55
C MET A 75 1.36 -3.57 13.07
N GLU A 76 0.49 -2.84 13.75
CA GLU A 76 0.52 -2.74 15.22
C GLU A 76 0.33 -4.09 15.92
N THR A 77 -0.57 -4.95 15.42
CA THR A 77 -0.88 -6.22 16.10
C THR A 77 0.18 -7.30 15.84
N ASN A 78 0.73 -7.36 14.62
CA ASN A 78 1.53 -8.51 14.17
C ASN A 78 2.97 -8.17 13.79
N SER A 79 3.28 -6.91 13.59
CA SER A 79 4.56 -6.47 13.04
C SER A 79 5.14 -5.23 13.71
N ASP A 80 4.68 -4.88 14.91
CA ASP A 80 5.11 -3.66 15.58
C ASP A 80 6.61 -3.68 15.92
N GLU A 81 7.12 -4.86 16.27
CA GLU A 81 8.55 -5.06 16.48
C GLU A 81 9.36 -4.76 15.22
N GLN A 82 8.86 -5.10 14.02
CA GLN A 82 9.52 -4.76 12.75
C GLN A 82 9.51 -3.25 12.50
N MET A 83 8.45 -2.55 12.91
CA MET A 83 8.40 -1.09 12.85
C MET A 83 9.42 -0.44 13.79
N ALA A 84 9.55 -0.96 15.02
CA ALA A 84 10.55 -0.51 15.99
C ALA A 84 11.99 -0.77 15.50
N GLN A 85 12.26 -1.96 14.95
CA GLN A 85 13.56 -2.30 14.37
C GLN A 85 13.88 -1.41 13.16
N ALA A 86 12.90 -1.13 12.30
CA ALA A 86 13.09 -0.23 11.17
C ALA A 86 13.39 1.21 11.62
N HIS A 87 12.81 1.66 12.75
CA HIS A 87 13.15 2.95 13.35
C HIS A 87 14.61 2.97 13.78
N GLU A 88 15.03 1.97 14.55
CA GLU A 88 16.42 1.88 15.04
C GLU A 88 17.42 1.75 13.90
N ALA A 89 17.09 0.99 12.85
CA ALA A 89 17.93 0.90 11.65
C ALA A 89 18.08 2.24 10.92
N TYR A 90 17.03 3.07 10.90
CA TYR A 90 17.05 4.37 10.21
C TYR A 90 17.73 5.47 11.04
N PHE A 91 17.37 5.58 12.33
CA PHE A 91 17.84 6.65 13.22
C PHE A 91 19.10 6.28 14.02
N GLY A 92 19.49 5.01 14.05
CA GLY A 92 20.63 4.52 14.80
C GLY A 92 20.40 4.41 16.32
N ALA A 93 19.16 4.54 16.79
CA ALA A 93 18.80 4.42 18.20
C ALA A 93 17.42 3.78 18.39
N PRO A 94 17.22 3.02 19.49
CA PRO A 94 15.91 2.48 19.85
C PRO A 94 14.84 3.57 19.89
N LEU A 95 13.62 3.21 19.47
CA LEU A 95 12.50 4.14 19.50
C LEU A 95 12.12 4.50 20.95
N GLU A 96 12.12 5.80 21.25
CA GLU A 96 11.50 6.35 22.44
C GLU A 96 10.16 7.00 22.07
N THR A 97 9.06 6.53 22.64
CA THR A 97 7.70 7.04 22.39
C THR A 97 6.80 6.89 23.62
N GLU A 98 5.81 7.78 23.72
CA GLU A 98 4.69 7.70 24.67
C GLU A 98 3.44 7.06 24.05
N GLU A 99 3.47 6.77 22.75
CA GLU A 99 2.38 6.10 22.04
C GLU A 99 2.29 4.61 22.41
N ALA A 100 1.15 4.01 22.11
CA ALA A 100 0.87 2.62 22.49
C ALA A 100 1.76 1.58 21.77
N SER A 101 2.36 1.96 20.64
CA SER A 101 3.11 1.06 19.75
C SER A 101 4.04 1.85 18.82
N ALA A 102 5.04 1.18 18.24
CA ALA A 102 5.93 1.79 17.25
C ALA A 102 5.17 2.22 15.98
N THR A 103 4.16 1.44 15.61
CA THR A 103 3.24 1.72 14.50
C THR A 103 2.42 2.98 14.80
N ALA A 104 1.87 3.13 16.01
CA ALA A 104 1.13 4.33 16.39
C ALA A 104 2.02 5.60 16.33
N GLU A 105 3.26 5.50 16.83
CA GLU A 105 4.23 6.58 16.69
C GLU A 105 4.54 6.91 15.23
N TRP A 106 4.75 5.90 14.38
CA TRP A 106 4.98 6.13 12.95
C TRP A 106 3.80 6.83 12.29
N VAL A 107 2.56 6.38 12.54
CA VAL A 107 1.35 7.00 11.99
C VAL A 107 1.24 8.46 12.45
N LYS A 108 1.53 8.74 13.73
CA LYS A 108 1.53 10.10 14.28
C LYS A 108 2.55 10.99 13.59
N ARG A 109 3.82 10.56 13.46
CA ARG A 109 4.86 11.36 12.80
C ARG A 109 4.58 11.53 11.31
N PHE A 110 4.17 10.45 10.64
CA PHE A 110 3.79 10.48 9.24
C PHE A 110 2.65 11.47 8.98
N ALA A 111 1.57 11.42 9.77
CA ALA A 111 0.49 12.39 9.68
C ALA A 111 0.96 13.82 10.02
N GLY A 112 1.83 13.99 11.01
CA GLY A 112 2.47 15.26 11.36
C GLY A 112 3.33 15.84 10.23
N ASN A 113 3.84 15.00 9.33
CA ASN A 113 4.59 15.40 8.15
C ASN A 113 3.70 15.84 6.97
N ASN A 114 2.39 15.96 7.21
CA ASN A 114 1.40 16.53 6.30
C ASN A 114 1.38 15.89 4.89
N PRO A 115 1.17 14.56 4.75
CA PRO A 115 1.09 13.91 3.46
C PRO A 115 -0.06 14.50 2.63
N THR A 116 0.11 14.55 1.32
CA THR A 116 -0.94 14.98 0.39
C THR A 116 -2.01 13.89 0.31
N ILE A 117 -3.17 14.14 0.93
CA ILE A 117 -4.28 13.20 0.94
C ILE A 117 -5.07 13.28 -0.37
N ALA A 118 -5.17 12.13 -1.06
CA ALA A 118 -5.80 11.98 -2.36
C ALA A 118 -7.04 11.07 -2.27
N ARG A 119 -8.03 11.21 -3.17
CA ARG A 119 -9.26 10.39 -3.08
C ARG A 119 -9.03 8.92 -3.45
N GLY A 120 -8.00 8.64 -4.24
CA GLY A 120 -7.66 7.32 -4.74
C GLY A 120 -6.34 7.32 -5.51
N ASP A 121 -5.95 6.16 -6.03
CA ASP A 121 -4.72 5.97 -6.80
C ASP A 121 -4.67 6.83 -8.08
N SER A 122 -5.80 7.03 -8.77
CA SER A 122 -5.89 7.94 -9.94
C SER A 122 -5.45 9.37 -9.64
N ASP A 123 -5.64 9.83 -8.40
CA ASP A 123 -5.27 11.17 -7.95
C ASP A 123 -3.81 11.21 -7.44
N VAL A 124 -3.27 10.08 -6.99
CA VAL A 124 -1.87 9.94 -6.55
C VAL A 124 -0.92 9.92 -7.75
N VAL A 125 -1.29 9.24 -8.84
CA VAL A 125 -0.45 9.11 -10.06
C VAL A 125 0.10 10.44 -10.58
N PRO A 126 -0.72 11.47 -10.87
CA PRO A 126 -0.20 12.73 -11.40
C PRO A 126 0.68 13.48 -10.38
N ILE A 127 0.50 13.25 -9.08
CA ILE A 127 1.34 13.86 -8.04
C ILE A 127 2.74 13.26 -8.07
N VAL A 128 2.85 11.93 -8.13
CA VAL A 128 4.15 11.24 -8.24
C VAL A 128 4.78 11.54 -9.60
N GLY A 129 3.99 11.46 -10.67
CA GLY A 129 4.44 11.72 -12.04
C GLY A 129 4.97 13.14 -12.26
N ALA A 130 4.51 14.12 -11.49
CA ALA A 130 5.02 15.50 -11.53
C ALA A 130 6.33 15.73 -10.74
N SER A 131 6.94 14.68 -10.18
CA SER A 131 8.23 14.80 -9.48
C SER A 131 9.32 15.44 -10.34
N THR A 132 10.25 16.12 -9.69
CA THR A 132 11.54 16.55 -10.27
C THR A 132 12.69 16.14 -9.34
N GLU A 133 13.94 16.33 -9.77
CA GLU A 133 15.11 16.07 -8.94
C GLU A 133 15.07 16.91 -7.64
N GLU A 134 14.62 18.17 -7.71
CA GLU A 134 14.52 19.04 -6.52
C GLU A 134 13.22 18.85 -5.71
N ASP A 135 12.12 18.41 -6.35
CA ASP A 135 10.83 18.12 -5.70
C ASP A 135 10.38 16.68 -5.98
N SER A 136 11.12 15.74 -5.39
CA SER A 136 10.81 14.32 -5.49
C SER A 136 9.60 13.95 -4.64
N ARG A 137 8.66 13.21 -5.22
CA ARG A 137 7.43 12.79 -4.55
C ARG A 137 7.30 11.27 -4.56
N ILE A 138 6.76 10.75 -3.46
CA ILE A 138 6.48 9.31 -3.29
C ILE A 138 4.96 9.15 -3.18
N GLY A 139 4.42 8.11 -3.78
CA GLY A 139 3.00 7.78 -3.69
C GLY A 139 2.75 6.40 -3.11
N PHE A 140 1.60 6.24 -2.46
CA PHE A 140 1.07 4.93 -2.11
C PHE A 140 -0.12 4.58 -3.00
N LEU A 141 0.06 3.62 -3.90
CA LEU A 141 -0.92 3.34 -4.95
C LEU A 141 -0.97 1.85 -5.33
N SER A 142 -2.11 1.42 -5.89
CA SER A 142 -2.25 0.06 -6.42
C SER A 142 -1.35 -0.12 -7.64
N THR A 143 -0.67 -1.26 -7.76
CA THR A 143 0.08 -1.56 -8.99
C THR A 143 -0.83 -1.66 -10.22
N ALA A 144 -2.13 -1.86 -10.04
CA ALA A 144 -3.09 -1.93 -11.14
C ALA A 144 -3.25 -0.60 -11.90
N ILE A 145 -2.84 0.53 -11.32
CA ILE A 145 -2.91 1.85 -11.98
C ILE A 145 -1.70 2.12 -12.91
N PHE A 146 -0.63 1.33 -12.83
CA PHE A 146 0.61 1.59 -13.60
C PHE A 146 0.37 1.64 -15.12
N PRO A 147 -0.44 0.75 -15.73
CA PRO A 147 -0.77 0.87 -17.16
C PRO A 147 -1.63 2.10 -17.51
N HIS A 148 -2.35 2.68 -16.55
CA HIS A 148 -3.02 3.98 -16.76
C HIS A 148 -1.98 5.10 -16.72
N ALA A 149 -1.11 5.10 -15.71
CA ALA A 149 -0.04 6.07 -15.56
C ALA A 149 0.86 6.13 -16.81
N GLU A 150 1.27 4.99 -17.36
CA GLU A 150 2.08 4.91 -18.58
C GLU A 150 1.36 5.54 -19.78
N ARG A 151 0.05 5.28 -19.95
CA ARG A 151 -0.75 5.93 -21.01
C ARG A 151 -0.88 7.43 -20.83
N ASP A 152 -0.86 7.91 -19.59
CA ASP A 152 -0.89 9.33 -19.25
C ASP A 152 0.51 9.98 -19.28
N GLY A 153 1.54 9.21 -19.64
CA GLY A 153 2.91 9.68 -19.81
C GLY A 153 3.75 9.73 -18.53
N TYR A 154 3.32 9.01 -17.48
CA TYR A 154 4.04 8.92 -16.21
C TYR A 154 4.72 7.55 -16.08
N ASN A 155 6.06 7.54 -16.10
CA ASN A 155 6.84 6.35 -15.77
C ASN A 155 7.04 6.27 -14.25
N MET A 156 6.60 5.18 -13.67
CA MET A 156 6.70 4.94 -12.22
C MET A 156 7.28 3.57 -11.95
N ALA A 157 8.03 3.46 -10.87
CA ALA A 157 8.54 2.22 -10.35
C ALA A 157 8.18 2.07 -8.86
N VAL A 158 8.25 0.83 -8.37
CA VAL A 158 7.96 0.48 -6.98
C VAL A 158 9.24 0.63 -6.15
N CYS A 159 9.11 1.11 -4.92
CA CYS A 159 10.18 1.08 -3.92
C CYS A 159 10.37 -0.34 -3.35
N ASP A 160 10.87 -1.26 -4.17
CA ASP A 160 11.02 -2.69 -3.88
C ASP A 160 11.99 -3.01 -2.73
N GLY A 161 12.92 -2.10 -2.42
CA GLY A 161 13.80 -2.17 -1.27
C GLY A 161 13.25 -1.63 0.04
N MET A 162 12.05 -1.01 0.04
CA MET A 162 11.50 -0.29 1.20
C MET A 162 11.31 -1.21 2.42
N GLN A 163 11.89 -0.78 3.55
CA GLN A 163 11.79 -1.43 4.85
C GLN A 163 10.81 -0.69 5.78
N PRO A 164 10.11 -1.39 6.69
CA PRO A 164 10.02 -2.85 6.75
C PRO A 164 9.05 -3.43 5.71
N PHE A 165 8.24 -2.58 5.05
CA PHE A 165 7.26 -3.03 4.06
C PHE A 165 7.30 -2.19 2.78
N VAL A 166 7.44 -2.89 1.64
CA VAL A 166 7.22 -2.34 0.29
C VAL A 166 5.78 -1.85 0.10
N GLY A 167 4.85 -2.41 0.87
CA GLY A 167 3.48 -1.92 0.96
C GLY A 167 2.51 -2.94 1.56
N GLN A 168 1.24 -2.78 1.21
CA GLN A 168 0.13 -3.59 1.69
C GLN A 168 -0.36 -4.55 0.62
N LEU A 169 -0.50 -5.83 0.97
CA LEU A 169 -1.26 -6.78 0.15
C LEU A 169 -2.74 -6.77 0.58
N ALA A 170 -3.63 -6.32 -0.32
CA ALA A 170 -5.08 -6.34 -0.08
C ALA A 170 -5.74 -7.44 -0.95
N PRO A 171 -6.00 -8.65 -0.41
CA PRO A 171 -6.67 -9.71 -1.15
C PRO A 171 -8.17 -9.40 -1.32
N ARG A 172 -8.73 -9.72 -2.50
CA ARG A 172 -10.18 -9.63 -2.75
C ARG A 172 -10.79 -11.02 -2.70
N VAL A 173 -11.93 -11.14 -2.00
CA VAL A 173 -12.65 -12.41 -1.80
C VAL A 173 -13.97 -12.42 -2.56
N ALA A 174 -14.30 -13.55 -3.20
CA ALA A 174 -15.64 -13.81 -3.70
C ALA A 174 -16.50 -14.41 -2.57
N VAL A 175 -17.63 -13.76 -2.29
CA VAL A 175 -18.63 -14.25 -1.33
C VAL A 175 -20.00 -14.32 -1.98
N ILE A 176 -20.76 -15.37 -1.69
CA ILE A 176 -22.18 -15.47 -2.03
C ILE A 176 -23.00 -15.22 -0.77
N ALA A 177 -23.97 -14.30 -0.88
CA ALA A 177 -24.91 -13.99 0.19
C ALA A 177 -25.74 -15.22 0.58
N ALA A 178 -26.01 -15.39 1.87
CA ALA A 178 -26.89 -16.45 2.32
C ALA A 178 -28.33 -16.18 1.82
N GLY A 179 -28.92 -17.12 1.06
CA GLY A 179 -30.29 -17.02 0.53
C GLY A 179 -30.41 -16.78 -0.98
N THR A 180 -29.32 -16.67 -1.74
CA THR A 180 -29.38 -16.52 -3.20
C THR A 180 -29.97 -17.77 -3.87
N GLN A 181 -31.12 -17.61 -4.55
CA GLN A 181 -31.86 -18.70 -5.21
C GLN A 181 -31.18 -19.22 -6.50
N HIS A 182 -30.25 -18.45 -7.07
CA HIS A 182 -29.52 -18.82 -8.29
C HIS A 182 -28.00 -18.83 -8.04
N ARG A 183 -27.47 -19.96 -7.57
CA ARG A 183 -26.02 -20.15 -7.37
C ARG A 183 -25.21 -20.17 -8.67
N SER A 184 -25.87 -20.40 -9.81
CA SER A 184 -25.27 -20.53 -11.14
C SER A 184 -25.15 -19.22 -11.94
N PHE A 185 -25.71 -18.11 -11.46
CA PHE A 185 -25.68 -16.82 -12.17
C PHE A 185 -24.41 -15.99 -11.91
N GLY A 186 -23.36 -16.61 -11.37
CA GLY A 186 -22.02 -16.04 -11.18
C GLY A 186 -21.04 -16.32 -12.32
N LYS A 187 -21.52 -16.64 -13.53
CA LYS A 187 -20.70 -16.67 -14.75
C LYS A 187 -20.78 -15.31 -15.43
N MET A 188 -19.95 -14.35 -15.02
CA MET A 188 -19.63 -13.20 -15.87
C MET A 188 -18.47 -13.58 -16.78
N ARG A 189 -18.65 -13.26 -18.07
CA ARG A 189 -17.69 -13.45 -19.17
C ARG A 189 -16.35 -12.76 -18.91
#